data_AF-A0A511ZLZ6-F1
#
_entry.id   AF-A0A511ZLZ6-F1
#
_cell.length_a   1.000
_cell.length_b   1.000
_cell.length_c   1.000
_cell.angle_alpha   90.00
_cell.angle_beta   90.00
_cell.angle_gamma   90.00
#
_symmetry.space_group_name_H-M   'P 1'
#
loop_
_entity.id
_entity.type
_entity.pdbx_description
1 polymer ?
#
loop_
_entity_poly.entity_id
_entity_poly.type
_entity_poly.pdbx_seq_one_letter_code
_entity_poly.pdbx_strand_id
1 'polypeptide(L)'
;MSQKKIVGVTACSAGIAHTYMAAESLEKAGTEKGYQIKIETQGSIGVENALTDQEIEEADVVILAVEINIDMSRFNGKRVMRVRASEAIKNPEGLIENALNEATIYGEKGAKAGSVKMGKTEEGGFFQHIMAGISYMIPMVIASGLILAIANVYAFQRDEAGRIIEWGFDTSTVMGELMSNLFDVGQVGFLLMIPLFAGFVANSIAGKPAIAAAMIGTYIANDAEMLGAEAGGGFLGAILVAFATGYLVKLLKKIPYPKLIQPIVPIMLIPLVSTLLISLFVLYVVGNPMASMMNFMYDGLTTLNENYAAAPVIVGVIIGAMIGID
;
A
#
# COMPACT_ATOMS: atom_id res chain seq x y z
N MET A 1 24.16 -36.93 13.94
CA MET A 1 24.45 -35.72 13.13
C MET A 1 23.75 -34.56 13.81
N SER A 2 24.40 -33.39 13.93
CA SER A 2 23.75 -32.21 14.52
C SER A 2 22.58 -31.78 13.62
N GLN A 3 21.42 -31.53 14.23
CA GLN A 3 20.22 -31.07 13.54
C GLN A 3 20.48 -29.69 12.95
N LYS A 4 20.34 -29.54 11.62
CA LYS A 4 20.58 -28.26 10.95
C LYS A 4 19.54 -27.23 11.37
N LYS A 5 20.00 -26.02 11.66
CA LYS A 5 19.17 -24.86 12.02
C LYS A 5 19.05 -23.92 10.83
N ILE A 6 17.83 -23.72 10.36
CA ILE A 6 17.50 -22.85 9.23
C ILE A 6 16.60 -21.74 9.77
N VAL A 7 16.94 -20.51 9.45
CA VAL A 7 16.04 -19.37 9.67
C VAL A 7 15.70 -18.72 8.35
N GLY A 8 14.58 -18.02 8.28
CA GLY A 8 14.22 -17.31 7.07
C GLY A 8 13.29 -16.14 7.28
N VAL A 9 13.14 -15.35 6.23
CA VAL A 9 12.20 -14.23 6.16
C VAL A 9 11.39 -14.35 4.89
N THR A 10 10.07 -14.27 5.00
CA THR A 10 9.17 -14.17 3.84
C THR A 10 8.49 -12.81 3.82
N ALA A 11 8.44 -12.18 2.64
CA ALA A 11 7.83 -10.88 2.47
C ALA A 11 7.48 -10.61 1.00
N CYS A 12 6.21 -10.76 0.63
CA CYS A 12 5.68 -10.39 -0.68
C CYS A 12 5.19 -8.93 -0.66
N SER A 13 5.25 -8.22 -1.79
CA SER A 13 4.84 -6.82 -1.88
C SER A 13 3.39 -6.57 -1.46
N ALA A 14 2.49 -7.51 -1.73
CA ALA A 14 1.10 -7.44 -1.30
C ALA A 14 0.92 -7.85 0.17
N GLY A 15 1.83 -8.67 0.72
CA GLY A 15 1.78 -9.10 2.12
C GLY A 15 0.65 -10.06 2.50
N ILE A 16 -0.25 -10.46 1.58
CA ILE A 16 -1.49 -11.19 1.91
C ILE A 16 -1.34 -12.71 1.86
N ALA A 17 -1.07 -13.31 0.68
CA ALA A 17 -1.09 -14.76 0.52
C ALA A 17 0.32 -15.36 0.39
N HIS A 18 1.10 -14.86 -0.59
CA HIS A 18 2.40 -15.44 -0.90
C HIS A 18 3.41 -15.36 0.26
N THR A 19 3.31 -14.36 1.15
CA THR A 19 4.15 -14.27 2.35
C THR A 19 3.96 -15.50 3.25
N TYR A 20 2.71 -15.84 3.55
CA TYR A 20 2.35 -16.92 4.47
C TYR A 20 2.50 -18.29 3.81
N MET A 21 2.08 -18.41 2.55
CA MET A 21 2.25 -19.65 1.77
C MET A 21 3.73 -20.03 1.63
N ALA A 22 4.61 -19.05 1.39
CA ALA A 22 6.05 -19.30 1.32
C ALA A 22 6.62 -19.76 2.67
N ALA A 23 6.18 -19.16 3.78
CA ALA A 23 6.62 -19.55 5.11
C ALA A 23 6.18 -20.97 5.45
N GLU A 24 4.89 -21.27 5.27
CA GLU A 24 4.33 -22.61 5.51
C GLU A 24 5.01 -23.67 4.64
N SER A 25 5.23 -23.38 3.35
CA SER A 25 5.91 -24.30 2.42
C SER A 25 7.34 -24.61 2.88
N LEU A 26 8.09 -23.60 3.33
CA LEU A 26 9.44 -23.78 3.84
C LEU A 26 9.46 -24.53 5.17
N GLU A 27 8.60 -24.15 6.13
CA GLU A 27 8.53 -24.78 7.44
C GLU A 27 8.16 -26.27 7.33
N LYS A 28 7.19 -26.60 6.48
CA LYS A 28 6.79 -27.96 6.21
C LYS A 28 7.95 -28.77 5.60
N ALA A 29 8.57 -28.26 4.53
CA ALA A 29 9.67 -28.96 3.87
C ALA A 29 10.91 -29.13 4.78
N GLY A 30 11.22 -28.13 5.61
CA GLY A 30 12.32 -28.20 6.57
C GLY A 30 12.07 -29.22 7.67
N THR A 31 10.84 -29.25 8.20
CA THR A 31 10.41 -30.21 9.23
C THR A 31 10.40 -31.64 8.69
N GLU A 32 9.92 -31.86 7.47
CA GLU A 32 9.92 -33.17 6.79
C GLU A 32 11.34 -33.72 6.56
N LYS A 33 12.32 -32.84 6.33
CA LYS A 33 13.76 -33.20 6.26
C LYS A 33 14.45 -33.31 7.62
N GLY A 34 13.71 -33.11 8.72
CA GLY A 34 14.22 -33.22 10.09
C GLY A 34 15.07 -32.01 10.54
N TYR A 35 15.01 -30.88 9.83
CA TYR A 35 15.71 -29.66 10.21
C TYR A 35 14.90 -28.84 11.23
N GLN A 36 15.60 -28.07 12.05
CA GLN A 36 14.96 -27.05 12.86
C GLN A 36 14.83 -25.80 12.01
N ILE A 37 13.60 -25.45 11.64
CA ILE A 37 13.31 -24.31 10.77
C ILE A 37 12.39 -23.32 11.45
N LYS A 38 12.69 -22.03 11.32
CA LYS A 38 11.82 -20.94 11.78
C LYS A 38 11.77 -19.84 10.73
N ILE A 39 10.57 -19.44 10.33
CA ILE A 39 10.39 -18.38 9.33
C ILE A 39 9.69 -17.17 9.96
N GLU A 40 10.32 -16.01 9.87
CA GLU A 40 9.67 -14.73 10.16
C GLU A 40 8.85 -14.29 8.94
N THR A 41 7.58 -14.01 9.16
CA THR A 41 6.66 -13.51 8.14
C THR A 41 6.53 -12.00 8.29
N GLN A 42 6.70 -11.26 7.19
CA GLN A 42 6.45 -9.82 7.13
C GLN A 42 5.30 -9.57 6.16
N GLY A 43 4.07 -9.79 6.65
CA GLY A 43 2.83 -9.73 5.87
C GLY A 43 2.02 -8.44 6.12
N SER A 44 0.81 -8.38 5.57
CA SER A 44 -0.14 -7.29 5.78
C SER A 44 -0.61 -7.18 7.24
N ILE A 45 -0.49 -8.27 8.01
CA ILE A 45 -0.81 -8.32 9.44
C ILE A 45 0.34 -7.74 10.29
N GLY A 46 1.52 -7.57 9.71
CA GLY A 46 2.74 -7.11 10.38
C GLY A 46 3.84 -8.16 10.39
N VAL A 47 4.81 -7.97 11.28
CA VAL A 47 5.88 -8.95 11.51
C VAL A 47 5.39 -9.99 12.51
N GLU A 48 5.38 -11.24 12.12
CA GLU A 48 5.06 -12.38 12.98
C GLU A 48 6.25 -13.34 13.01
N ASN A 49 6.35 -14.15 14.07
CA ASN A 49 7.46 -15.09 14.28
C ASN A 49 8.85 -14.45 14.17
N ALA A 50 8.98 -13.20 14.62
CA ALA A 50 10.21 -12.42 14.55
C ALA A 50 11.43 -13.24 15.02
N LEU A 51 12.47 -13.25 14.19
CA LEU A 51 13.73 -13.90 14.50
C LEU A 51 14.46 -13.10 15.58
N THR A 52 14.90 -13.80 16.62
CA THR A 52 15.79 -13.24 17.64
C THR A 52 17.23 -13.27 17.16
N ASP A 53 18.08 -12.42 17.74
CA ASP A 53 19.51 -12.38 17.40
C ASP A 53 20.18 -13.75 17.65
N GLN A 54 19.78 -14.45 18.72
CA GLN A 54 20.28 -15.78 19.04
C GLN A 54 19.90 -16.83 17.97
N GLU A 55 18.66 -16.80 17.47
CA GLU A 55 18.23 -17.72 16.41
C GLU A 55 18.98 -17.49 15.10
N ILE A 56 19.27 -16.23 14.77
CA ILE A 56 20.09 -15.88 13.60
C ILE A 56 21.55 -16.32 13.83
N GLU A 57 22.07 -16.13 15.04
CA GLU A 57 23.43 -16.53 15.40
C GLU A 57 23.63 -18.05 15.33
N GLU A 58 22.65 -18.83 15.77
CA GLU A 58 22.70 -20.29 15.77
C GLU A 58 22.37 -20.94 14.41
N ALA A 59 21.85 -20.16 13.45
CA ALA A 59 21.47 -20.67 12.14
C ALA A 59 22.68 -21.09 11.28
N ASP A 60 22.59 -22.27 10.66
CA ASP A 60 23.51 -22.75 9.63
C ASP A 60 23.34 -21.98 8.30
N VAL A 61 22.11 -21.56 7.99
CA VAL A 61 21.76 -20.82 6.77
C VAL A 61 20.50 -19.97 6.97
N VAL A 62 20.45 -18.85 6.25
CA VAL A 62 19.32 -17.92 6.19
C VAL A 62 18.69 -17.96 4.80
N ILE A 63 17.37 -18.22 4.71
CA ILE A 63 16.60 -18.19 3.46
C ILE A 63 15.72 -16.93 3.43
N LEU A 64 15.93 -16.05 2.46
CA LEU A 64 15.16 -14.83 2.26
C LEU A 64 14.25 -14.98 1.05
N ALA A 65 12.98 -15.28 1.28
CA ALA A 65 11.94 -15.38 0.25
C ALA A 65 11.17 -14.05 0.17
N VAL A 66 11.83 -13.01 -0.33
CA VAL A 66 11.38 -11.61 -0.23
C VAL A 66 11.37 -10.87 -1.56
N GLU A 67 10.31 -10.10 -1.78
CA GLU A 67 10.09 -9.22 -2.95
C GLU A 67 10.17 -7.73 -2.59
N ILE A 68 10.33 -7.43 -1.30
CA ILE A 68 10.52 -6.07 -0.77
C ILE A 68 11.90 -5.92 -0.13
N ASN A 69 12.28 -4.68 0.19
CA ASN A 69 13.50 -4.41 0.95
C ASN A 69 13.25 -4.66 2.44
N ILE A 70 14.08 -5.52 3.04
CA ILE A 70 14.09 -5.82 4.47
C ILE A 70 15.40 -5.34 5.10
N ASP A 71 15.44 -5.25 6.42
CA ASP A 71 16.68 -4.98 7.14
C ASP A 71 17.64 -6.17 7.04
N MET A 72 18.78 -5.93 6.42
CA MET A 72 19.82 -6.94 6.20
C MET A 72 20.94 -6.87 7.24
N SER A 73 21.00 -5.85 8.11
CA SER A 73 22.14 -5.68 9.02
C SER A 73 22.28 -6.83 10.01
N ARG A 74 21.16 -7.46 10.37
CA ARG A 74 21.11 -8.61 11.28
C ARG A 74 21.65 -9.92 10.67
N PHE A 75 21.88 -9.98 9.36
CA PHE A 75 22.38 -11.19 8.67
C PHE A 75 23.84 -11.09 8.24
N ASN A 76 24.59 -10.08 8.72
CA ASN A 76 26.02 -9.95 8.42
C ASN A 76 26.81 -11.17 8.93
N GLY A 77 27.69 -11.69 8.08
CA GLY A 77 28.49 -12.89 8.34
C GLY A 77 27.73 -14.21 8.18
N LYS A 78 26.43 -14.19 7.85
CA LYS A 78 25.62 -15.40 7.68
C LYS A 78 25.61 -15.87 6.23
N ARG A 79 25.45 -17.18 6.05
CA ARG A 79 25.17 -17.76 4.74
C ARG A 79 23.73 -17.45 4.38
N VAL A 80 23.53 -16.64 3.34
CA VAL A 80 22.21 -16.15 2.93
C VAL A 80 21.92 -16.62 1.50
N MET A 81 20.72 -17.16 1.30
CA MET A 81 20.14 -17.40 -0.02
C MET A 81 18.88 -16.55 -0.17
N ARG A 82 18.83 -15.72 -1.22
CA ARG A 82 17.69 -14.84 -1.50
C ARG A 82 16.97 -15.28 -2.77
N VAL A 83 15.65 -15.42 -2.67
CA VAL A 83 14.75 -15.80 -3.75
C VAL A 83 13.43 -15.04 -3.65
N ARG A 84 12.54 -15.23 -4.64
CA ARG A 84 11.15 -14.74 -4.56
C ARG A 84 10.27 -15.65 -3.71
N ALA A 85 9.21 -15.10 -3.13
CA ALA A 85 8.21 -15.86 -2.40
C ALA A 85 7.59 -16.99 -3.27
N SER A 86 7.34 -16.70 -4.55
CA SER A 86 6.81 -17.71 -5.49
C SER A 86 7.72 -18.92 -5.70
N GLU A 87 9.04 -18.75 -5.56
CA GLU A 87 10.01 -19.85 -5.73
C GLU A 87 9.98 -20.77 -4.50
N ALA A 88 9.90 -20.18 -3.31
CA ALA A 88 9.72 -20.91 -2.05
C ALA A 88 8.42 -21.71 -2.00
N ILE A 89 7.36 -21.25 -2.68
CA ILE A 89 6.09 -21.99 -2.79
C ILE A 89 6.20 -23.17 -3.77
N LYS A 90 6.87 -22.98 -4.91
CA LYS A 90 6.92 -23.99 -5.99
C LYS A 90 7.88 -25.15 -5.70
N ASN A 91 9.01 -24.88 -5.04
CA ASN A 91 10.03 -25.89 -4.77
C ASN A 91 10.75 -25.64 -3.43
N PRO A 92 10.04 -25.73 -2.29
CA PRO A 92 10.62 -25.46 -0.97
C PRO A 92 11.76 -26.42 -0.60
N GLU A 93 11.63 -27.71 -0.94
CA GLU A 93 12.63 -28.73 -0.63
C GLU A 93 13.96 -28.49 -1.36
N GLY A 94 13.89 -28.27 -2.68
CA GLY A 94 15.08 -27.98 -3.48
C GLY A 94 15.72 -26.65 -3.08
N LEU A 95 14.91 -25.66 -2.68
CA LEU A 95 15.42 -24.39 -2.18
C LEU A 95 16.19 -24.56 -0.86
N ILE A 96 15.70 -25.39 0.07
CA ILE A 96 16.40 -25.68 1.32
C ILE A 96 17.74 -26.37 1.05
N GLU A 97 17.79 -27.34 0.14
CA GLU A 97 19.03 -28.03 -0.23
C GLU A 97 20.03 -27.08 -0.90
N ASN A 98 19.56 -26.25 -1.83
CA ASN A 98 20.38 -25.24 -2.49
C ASN A 98 20.91 -24.22 -1.46
N ALA A 99 20.09 -23.80 -0.50
CA ALA A 99 20.53 -22.90 0.56
C ALA A 99 21.65 -23.53 1.38
N LEU A 100 21.50 -24.79 1.81
CA LEU A 100 22.51 -25.50 2.60
C LEU A 100 23.83 -25.69 1.84
N ASN A 101 23.81 -25.85 0.52
CA ASN A 101 25.01 -26.13 -0.29
C ASN A 101 25.64 -24.88 -0.90
N GLU A 102 24.84 -23.92 -1.36
CA GLU A 102 25.26 -22.83 -2.25
C GLU A 102 25.09 -21.42 -1.66
N ALA A 103 24.47 -21.28 -0.48
CA ALA A 103 24.30 -19.96 0.14
C ALA A 103 25.65 -19.27 0.41
N THR A 104 25.72 -17.99 0.05
CA THR A 104 26.92 -17.15 0.15
C THR A 104 26.96 -16.35 1.44
N ILE A 105 28.16 -16.09 1.97
CA ILE A 105 28.33 -15.26 3.17
C ILE A 105 27.99 -13.81 2.82
N TYR A 106 27.01 -13.24 3.52
CA TYR A 106 26.63 -11.85 3.39
C TYR A 106 27.58 -10.96 4.21
N GLY A 107 28.14 -9.90 3.61
CA GLY A 107 28.89 -8.87 4.33
C GLY A 107 30.42 -9.01 4.41
N GLU A 108 31.06 -10.00 3.74
CA GLU A 108 32.52 -10.05 3.67
C GLU A 108 33.11 -9.05 2.64
N LYS A 109 34.13 -8.29 3.08
CA LYS A 109 34.94 -7.42 2.22
C LYS A 109 35.73 -8.27 1.21
N GLY A 110 35.24 -8.34 -0.03
CA GLY A 110 35.95 -8.99 -1.14
C GLY A 110 35.24 -10.20 -1.74
N ALA A 111 34.07 -10.59 -1.24
CA ALA A 111 33.20 -11.52 -1.97
C ALA A 111 32.77 -10.85 -3.27
N LYS A 112 33.25 -11.34 -4.42
CA LYS A 112 32.63 -11.05 -5.71
C LYS A 112 31.17 -11.46 -5.56
N ALA A 113 30.28 -10.48 -5.51
CA ALA A 113 28.84 -10.70 -5.63
C ALA A 113 28.64 -11.55 -6.89
N GLY A 114 28.45 -12.85 -6.68
CA GLY A 114 28.05 -13.77 -7.73
C GLY A 114 26.76 -13.21 -8.28
N SER A 115 26.86 -12.61 -9.46
CA SER A 115 25.73 -12.11 -10.21
C SER A 115 24.84 -13.30 -10.55
N VAL A 116 23.90 -13.61 -9.65
CA VAL A 116 22.66 -14.23 -10.07
C VAL A 116 22.05 -13.20 -11.01
N LYS A 117 22.08 -13.52 -12.30
CA LYS A 117 21.42 -12.73 -13.33
C LYS A 117 19.94 -12.69 -12.97
N MET A 118 19.56 -11.61 -12.31
CA MET A 118 18.18 -11.18 -12.21
C MET A 118 17.65 -11.15 -13.64
N GLY A 119 16.65 -11.96 -13.96
CA GLY A 119 15.81 -11.67 -15.10
C GLY A 119 15.31 -10.24 -14.91
N LYS A 120 15.57 -9.37 -15.88
CA LYS A 120 15.15 -7.96 -15.87
C LYS A 120 13.70 -7.89 -15.41
N THR A 121 13.50 -7.49 -14.17
CA THR A 121 12.20 -7.09 -13.67
C THR A 121 12.38 -5.60 -13.53
N GLU A 122 11.57 -4.83 -14.25
CA GLU A 122 11.66 -3.37 -14.32
C GLU A 122 11.51 -2.80 -12.91
N GLU A 123 12.63 -2.60 -12.21
CA GLU A 123 12.67 -1.90 -10.93
C GLU A 123 12.14 -0.47 -11.17
N GLY A 124 10.96 -0.15 -10.63
CA GLY A 124 10.43 1.23 -10.65
C GLY A 124 9.50 1.57 -11.82
N GLY A 125 8.73 0.60 -12.33
CA GLY A 125 7.68 0.87 -13.31
C GLY A 125 6.55 1.75 -12.74
N PHE A 126 5.95 2.61 -13.58
CA PHE A 126 4.79 3.45 -13.24
C PHE A 126 3.68 2.65 -12.54
N PHE A 127 3.34 1.47 -13.07
CA PHE A 127 2.33 0.59 -12.48
C PHE A 127 2.72 0.05 -11.10
N GLN A 128 4.00 -0.23 -10.84
CA GLN A 128 4.46 -0.72 -9.54
C GLN A 128 4.21 0.32 -8.44
N HIS A 129 4.44 1.60 -8.74
CA HIS A 129 4.18 2.69 -7.81
C HIS A 129 2.69 2.84 -7.50
N ILE A 130 1.82 2.70 -8.51
CA ILE A 130 0.37 2.71 -8.33
C ILE A 130 -0.08 1.52 -7.48
N MET A 131 0.41 0.31 -7.79
CA MET A 131 0.06 -0.89 -7.04
C MET A 131 0.44 -0.78 -5.55
N ALA A 132 1.59 -0.14 -5.25
CA ALA A 132 1.94 0.16 -3.86
C ALA A 132 0.86 1.01 -3.18
N GLY A 133 0.39 2.08 -3.82
CA GLY A 133 -0.71 2.90 -3.30
C GLY A 133 -2.00 2.12 -3.07
N ILE A 134 -2.41 1.32 -4.07
CA ILE A 134 -3.66 0.54 -4.02
C ILE A 134 -3.63 -0.45 -2.85
N SER A 135 -2.53 -1.20 -2.68
CA SER A 135 -2.42 -2.20 -1.61
C SER A 135 -2.60 -1.60 -0.21
N TYR A 136 -2.12 -0.38 0.05
CA TYR A 136 -2.33 0.28 1.35
C TYR A 136 -3.72 0.91 1.50
N MET A 137 -4.39 1.23 0.38
CA MET A 137 -5.74 1.77 0.38
C MET A 137 -6.82 0.70 0.63
N ILE A 138 -6.61 -0.53 0.12
CA ILE A 138 -7.61 -1.62 0.19
C ILE A 138 -8.11 -1.86 1.63
N PRO A 139 -7.27 -2.05 2.66
CA PRO A 139 -7.75 -2.30 4.01
C PRO A 139 -8.61 -1.17 4.58
N MET A 140 -8.29 0.08 4.26
CA MET A 140 -9.07 1.25 4.68
C MET A 140 -10.45 1.24 4.01
N VAL A 141 -10.50 1.01 2.70
CA VAL A 141 -11.77 0.96 1.95
C VAL A 141 -12.67 -0.17 2.44
N ILE A 142 -12.11 -1.36 2.70
CA ILE A 142 -12.87 -2.49 3.24
C ILE A 142 -13.46 -2.14 4.61
N ALA A 143 -12.63 -1.61 5.53
CA ALA A 143 -13.09 -1.24 6.87
C ALA A 143 -14.20 -0.18 6.82
N SER A 144 -13.99 0.90 6.05
CA SER A 144 -14.96 1.97 5.88
C SER A 144 -16.24 1.51 5.21
N GLY A 145 -16.13 0.71 4.14
CA GLY A 145 -17.28 0.19 3.39
C GLY A 145 -18.16 -0.70 4.24
N LEU A 146 -17.56 -1.60 5.02
CA LEU A 146 -18.32 -2.51 5.91
C LEU A 146 -19.02 -1.74 7.04
N ILE A 147 -18.33 -0.78 7.67
CA ILE A 147 -18.94 0.06 8.73
C ILE A 147 -20.09 0.89 8.14
N LEU A 148 -19.89 1.53 6.99
CA LEU A 148 -20.91 2.33 6.30
C LEU A 148 -22.12 1.47 5.90
N ALA A 149 -21.89 0.24 5.43
CA ALA A 149 -22.95 -0.70 5.09
C ALA A 149 -23.78 -1.09 6.32
N ILE A 150 -23.12 -1.40 7.44
CA ILE A 150 -23.79 -1.71 8.71
C ILE A 150 -24.65 -0.53 9.19
N ALA A 151 -24.10 0.68 9.15
CA ALA A 151 -24.85 1.88 9.51
C ALA A 151 -26.07 2.06 8.60
N ASN A 152 -25.90 1.95 7.27
CA ASN A 152 -26.99 2.15 6.30
C ASN A 152 -28.15 1.15 6.43
N VAL A 153 -27.94 -0.05 6.99
CA VAL A 153 -29.06 -0.96 7.31
C VAL A 153 -30.06 -0.29 8.28
N TYR A 154 -29.57 0.60 9.15
CA TYR A 154 -30.36 1.34 10.13
C TYR A 154 -30.83 2.72 9.64
N ALA A 155 -30.46 3.14 8.43
CA ALA A 155 -30.81 4.45 7.87
C ALA A 155 -32.24 4.54 7.31
N PHE A 156 -32.96 3.40 7.24
CA PHE A 156 -34.34 3.33 6.76
C PHE A 156 -35.28 2.89 7.89
N GLN A 157 -35.50 3.79 8.84
CA GLN A 157 -36.37 3.53 9.98
C GLN A 157 -37.84 3.73 9.59
N ARG A 158 -38.77 3.33 10.47
CA ARG A 158 -40.22 3.54 10.26
C ARG A 158 -40.72 4.63 11.19
N ASP A 159 -41.56 5.52 10.67
CA ASP A 159 -42.27 6.50 11.49
C ASP A 159 -43.35 5.82 12.37
N GLU A 160 -43.98 6.59 13.27
CA GLU A 160 -45.07 6.10 14.13
C GLU A 160 -46.27 5.52 13.36
N ALA A 161 -46.43 5.90 12.08
CA ALA A 161 -47.45 5.38 11.17
C ALA A 161 -46.98 4.13 10.40
N GLY A 162 -45.78 3.61 10.68
CA GLY A 162 -45.19 2.42 10.06
C GLY A 162 -44.66 2.64 8.64
N ARG A 163 -44.60 3.88 8.16
CA ARG A 163 -44.05 4.25 6.84
C ARG A 163 -42.53 4.31 6.93
N ILE A 164 -41.84 3.82 5.89
CA ILE A 164 -40.39 3.98 5.80
C ILE A 164 -40.10 5.48 5.64
N ILE A 165 -39.27 6.03 6.52
CA ILE A 165 -38.89 7.45 6.50
C ILE A 165 -37.86 7.67 5.39
N GLU A 166 -37.69 8.91 4.94
CA GLU A 166 -36.54 9.32 4.12
C GLU A 166 -35.22 8.89 4.77
N TRP A 167 -34.20 8.64 3.94
CA TRP A 167 -32.89 8.16 4.38
C TRP A 167 -32.34 9.06 5.51
N GLY A 168 -32.01 8.45 6.65
CA GLY A 168 -31.50 9.18 7.82
C GLY A 168 -31.47 8.35 9.10
N PHE A 169 -30.86 8.90 10.15
CA PHE A 169 -30.70 8.24 11.44
C PHE A 169 -31.55 8.95 12.50
N ASP A 170 -32.34 8.20 13.27
CA ASP A 170 -33.02 8.75 14.46
C ASP A 170 -32.03 8.91 15.62
N THR A 171 -31.38 10.07 15.68
CA THR A 171 -30.40 10.41 16.72
C THR A 171 -31.03 10.65 18.10
N SER A 172 -32.35 10.53 18.24
CA SER A 172 -33.00 10.54 19.57
C SER A 172 -32.81 9.22 20.32
N THR A 173 -32.54 8.13 19.60
CA THR A 173 -32.26 6.82 20.18
C THR A 173 -30.76 6.57 20.27
N VAL A 174 -30.33 5.85 21.32
CA VAL A 174 -28.92 5.46 21.49
C VAL A 174 -28.40 4.68 20.27
N MET A 175 -29.25 3.81 19.69
CA MET A 175 -28.86 3.04 18.51
C MET A 175 -28.79 3.90 17.25
N GLY A 176 -29.73 4.82 17.02
CA GLY A 176 -29.67 5.70 15.85
C GLY A 176 -28.49 6.68 15.93
N GLU A 177 -28.18 7.21 17.12
CA GLU A 177 -26.98 8.02 17.34
C GLU A 177 -25.69 7.22 17.08
N LEU A 178 -25.60 5.98 17.59
CA LEU A 178 -24.48 5.09 17.30
C LEU A 178 -24.32 4.85 15.80
N MET A 179 -25.41 4.54 15.08
CA MET A 179 -25.35 4.26 13.65
C MET A 179 -25.00 5.51 12.83
N SER A 180 -25.48 6.69 13.23
CA SER A 180 -25.06 7.96 12.63
C SER A 180 -23.56 8.18 12.80
N ASN A 181 -23.02 7.98 14.01
CA ASN A 181 -21.59 8.11 14.26
C ASN A 181 -20.76 7.08 13.47
N LEU A 182 -21.24 5.84 13.34
CA LEU A 182 -20.58 4.83 12.51
C LEU A 182 -20.63 5.19 11.02
N PHE A 183 -21.73 5.78 10.55
CA PHE A 183 -21.82 6.31 9.20
C PHE A 183 -20.74 7.36 8.94
N ASP A 184 -20.56 8.31 9.86
CA ASP A 184 -19.51 9.34 9.78
C ASP A 184 -18.10 8.75 9.81
N VAL A 185 -17.86 7.73 10.66
CA VAL A 185 -16.58 6.99 10.66
C VAL A 185 -16.30 6.35 9.29
N GLY A 186 -17.32 5.74 8.69
CA GLY A 186 -17.23 5.19 7.34
C GLY A 186 -16.87 6.27 6.31
N GLN A 187 -17.56 7.41 6.34
CA GLN A 187 -17.30 8.55 5.46
C GLN A 187 -15.87 9.09 5.60
N VAL A 188 -15.36 9.24 6.82
CA VAL A 188 -14.00 9.70 7.07
C VAL A 188 -12.97 8.78 6.42
N GLY A 189 -13.13 7.46 6.54
CA GLY A 189 -12.15 6.57 5.91
C GLY A 189 -12.23 6.53 4.38
N PHE A 190 -13.42 6.72 3.79
CA PHE A 190 -13.54 6.97 2.34
C PHE A 190 -12.88 8.29 1.91
N LEU A 191 -13.01 9.35 2.71
CA LEU A 191 -12.34 10.63 2.46
C LEU A 191 -10.81 10.49 2.51
N LEU A 192 -10.29 9.71 3.46
CA LEU A 192 -8.86 9.49 3.65
C LEU A 192 -8.23 8.48 2.67
N MET A 193 -9.03 7.69 1.95
CA MET A 193 -8.53 6.63 1.06
C MET A 193 -7.63 7.19 -0.04
N ILE A 194 -8.01 8.32 -0.65
CA ILE A 194 -7.29 8.94 -1.78
C ILE A 194 -5.97 9.58 -1.29
N PRO A 195 -5.96 10.38 -0.20
CA PRO A 195 -4.72 10.81 0.44
C PRO A 195 -3.79 9.65 0.79
N LEU A 196 -4.31 8.57 1.40
CA LEU A 196 -3.51 7.40 1.78
C LEU A 196 -2.86 6.74 0.56
N PHE A 197 -3.64 6.49 -0.49
CA PHE A 197 -3.16 6.01 -1.77
C PHE A 197 -1.99 6.86 -2.28
N ALA A 198 -2.18 8.18 -2.40
CA ALA A 198 -1.17 9.10 -2.92
C ALA A 198 0.10 9.13 -2.05
N GLY A 199 -0.07 9.11 -0.73
CA GLY A 199 1.01 9.03 0.25
C GLY A 199 1.91 7.82 0.00
N PHE A 200 1.32 6.65 -0.23
CA PHE A 200 2.07 5.41 -0.47
C PHE A 200 2.64 5.28 -1.88
N VAL A 201 1.97 5.83 -2.91
CA VAL A 201 2.57 6.00 -4.24
C VAL A 201 3.83 6.87 -4.13
N ALA A 202 3.75 8.05 -3.51
CA ALA A 202 4.89 8.94 -3.35
C ALA A 202 6.01 8.34 -2.48
N ASN A 203 5.63 7.60 -1.43
CA ASN A 203 6.57 6.82 -0.61
C ASN A 203 7.32 5.77 -1.42
N SER A 204 6.66 5.08 -2.35
CA SER A 204 7.33 4.09 -3.20
C SER A 204 8.35 4.72 -4.16
N ILE A 205 8.22 6.01 -4.47
CA ILE A 205 9.15 6.76 -5.35
C ILE A 205 10.32 7.35 -4.56
N ALA A 206 10.05 7.96 -3.41
CA ALA A 206 11.02 8.77 -2.68
C ALA A 206 11.09 8.52 -1.17
N GLY A 207 10.41 7.49 -0.66
CA GLY A 207 10.41 7.09 0.75
C GLY A 207 9.59 7.99 1.68
N LYS A 208 9.66 7.68 2.98
CA LYS A 208 8.82 8.27 4.04
C LYS A 208 8.65 9.79 4.00
N PRO A 209 9.69 10.61 3.69
CA PRO A 209 9.55 12.06 3.66
C PRO A 209 8.52 12.60 2.65
N ALA A 210 8.10 11.80 1.67
CA ALA A 210 7.14 12.21 0.65
C ALA A 210 5.66 12.02 1.06
N ILE A 211 5.39 11.24 2.11
CA ILE A 211 4.03 10.82 2.48
C ILE A 211 3.15 12.03 2.80
N ALA A 212 3.60 12.89 3.72
CA ALA A 212 2.79 14.01 4.22
C ALA A 212 2.40 14.99 3.10
N ALA A 213 3.38 15.39 2.28
CA ALA A 213 3.15 16.30 1.17
C ALA A 213 2.15 15.74 0.14
N ALA A 214 2.24 14.44 -0.15
CA ALA A 214 1.35 13.79 -1.11
C ALA A 214 -0.06 13.65 -0.53
N MET A 215 -0.20 13.25 0.73
CA MET A 215 -1.50 13.15 1.40
C MET A 215 -2.21 14.51 1.44
N ILE A 216 -1.51 15.56 1.89
CA ILE A 216 -2.06 16.91 2.01
C ILE A 216 -2.39 17.49 0.63
N GLY A 217 -1.44 17.42 -0.31
CA GLY A 217 -1.65 17.93 -1.66
C GLY A 217 -2.82 17.24 -2.35
N THR A 218 -2.99 15.94 -2.15
CA THR A 218 -4.06 15.17 -2.78
C THR A 218 -5.41 15.39 -2.11
N TYR A 219 -5.44 15.59 -0.80
CA TYR A 219 -6.65 16.02 -0.10
C TYR A 219 -7.15 17.35 -0.67
N ILE A 220 -6.26 18.35 -0.78
CA ILE A 220 -6.59 19.64 -1.41
C ILE A 220 -7.05 19.42 -2.86
N ALA A 221 -6.37 18.56 -3.62
CA ALA A 221 -6.72 18.23 -5.00
C ALA A 221 -8.01 17.42 -5.15
N ASN A 222 -8.65 16.98 -4.06
CA ASN A 222 -9.93 16.27 -4.09
C ASN A 222 -11.04 17.01 -3.34
N ASP A 223 -10.69 18.07 -2.62
CA ASP A 223 -11.67 18.95 -2.00
C ASP A 223 -12.19 19.94 -3.04
N ALA A 224 -13.48 19.81 -3.37
CA ALA A 224 -14.13 20.60 -4.42
C ALA A 224 -14.16 22.10 -4.07
N GLU A 225 -14.35 22.43 -2.79
CA GLU A 225 -14.38 23.81 -2.30
C GLU A 225 -13.00 24.47 -2.42
N MET A 226 -11.95 23.78 -1.97
CA MET A 226 -10.57 24.28 -2.06
C MET A 226 -10.09 24.40 -3.51
N LEU A 227 -10.61 23.56 -4.42
CA LEU A 227 -10.29 23.62 -5.84
C LEU A 227 -11.12 24.65 -6.62
N GLY A 228 -12.25 25.11 -6.08
CA GLY A 228 -13.22 25.92 -6.81
C GLY A 228 -13.88 25.15 -7.96
N ALA A 229 -14.14 23.84 -7.77
CA ALA A 229 -14.69 22.94 -8.77
C ALA A 229 -16.06 22.37 -8.31
N GLU A 230 -16.87 21.87 -9.24
CA GLU A 230 -18.11 21.16 -8.88
C GLU A 230 -17.82 19.74 -8.37
N ALA A 231 -16.69 19.17 -8.79
CA ALA A 231 -16.18 17.89 -8.33
C ALA A 231 -14.67 17.98 -8.08
N GLY A 232 -14.19 17.25 -7.07
CA GLY A 232 -12.76 17.11 -6.80
C GLY A 232 -12.00 16.41 -7.94
N GLY A 233 -10.67 16.48 -7.92
CA GLY A 233 -9.79 15.92 -8.96
C GLY A 233 -9.76 14.39 -9.06
N GLY A 234 -10.43 13.67 -8.16
CA GLY A 234 -10.55 12.21 -8.15
C GLY A 234 -9.21 11.47 -8.13
N PHE A 235 -9.26 10.20 -8.54
CA PHE A 235 -8.05 9.35 -8.64
C PHE A 235 -7.04 9.84 -9.68
N LEU A 236 -7.49 10.49 -10.75
CA LEU A 236 -6.59 11.06 -11.76
C LEU A 236 -5.74 12.19 -11.19
N GLY A 237 -6.38 13.11 -10.47
CA GLY A 237 -5.67 14.16 -9.72
C GLY A 237 -4.75 13.59 -8.67
N ALA A 238 -5.19 12.54 -7.96
CA ALA A 238 -4.37 11.84 -6.98
C ALA A 238 -3.09 11.23 -7.57
N ILE A 239 -3.19 10.56 -8.71
CA ILE A 239 -2.01 10.00 -9.41
C ILE A 239 -1.06 11.13 -9.79
N LEU A 240 -1.56 12.21 -10.41
CA LEU A 240 -0.74 13.34 -10.81
C LEU A 240 0.02 13.94 -9.61
N VAL A 241 -0.70 14.24 -8.53
CA VAL A 241 -0.13 14.85 -7.31
C VAL A 241 0.84 13.90 -6.62
N ALA A 242 0.53 12.60 -6.55
CA ALA A 242 1.39 11.61 -5.93
C ALA A 242 2.74 11.49 -6.66
N PHE A 243 2.72 11.37 -7.99
CA PHE A 243 3.95 11.30 -8.78
C PHE A 243 4.72 12.62 -8.76
N ALA A 244 4.04 13.77 -8.88
CA ALA A 244 4.66 15.08 -8.76
C ALA A 244 5.38 15.24 -7.41
N THR A 245 4.72 14.84 -6.32
CA THR A 245 5.30 14.86 -4.97
C THR A 245 6.49 13.92 -4.85
N GLY A 246 6.34 12.66 -5.31
CA GLY A 246 7.40 11.66 -5.26
C GLY A 246 8.66 12.14 -5.99
N TYR A 247 8.53 12.66 -7.21
CA TYR A 247 9.69 13.17 -7.95
C TYR A 247 10.25 14.47 -7.37
N LEU A 248 9.41 15.39 -6.88
CA LEU A 248 9.87 16.59 -6.19
C LEU A 248 10.73 16.23 -4.98
N VAL A 249 10.27 15.31 -4.13
CA VAL A 249 11.01 14.87 -2.95
C VAL A 249 12.30 14.15 -3.34
N LYS A 250 12.26 13.34 -4.41
CA LYS A 250 13.46 12.70 -4.98
C LYS A 250 14.49 13.73 -5.44
N LEU A 251 14.06 14.88 -5.99
CA LEU A 251 14.94 15.98 -6.36
C LEU A 251 15.48 16.72 -5.13
N LEU A 252 14.63 17.03 -4.14
CA LEU A 252 15.05 17.69 -2.90
C LEU A 252 16.11 16.88 -2.13
N LYS A 253 16.06 15.54 -2.20
CA LYS A 253 17.07 14.65 -1.60
C LYS A 253 18.44 14.71 -2.28
N LYS A 254 18.52 15.14 -3.54
CA LYS A 254 19.80 15.25 -4.27
C LYS A 254 20.58 16.52 -3.92
N ILE A 255 19.97 17.46 -3.22
CA ILE A 255 20.62 18.71 -2.81
C ILE A 255 21.72 18.38 -1.78
N PRO A 256 22.95 18.86 -1.96
CA PRO A 256 24.04 18.61 -1.02
C PRO A 256 23.88 19.47 0.25
N TYR A 257 23.14 18.95 1.24
CA TYR A 257 22.95 19.64 2.51
C TYR A 257 24.22 19.61 3.39
N PRO A 258 24.59 20.73 4.05
CA PRO A 258 25.67 20.76 5.03
C PRO A 258 25.47 19.74 6.16
N LYS A 259 26.57 19.15 6.66
CA LYS A 259 26.55 18.09 7.69
C LYS A 259 25.72 18.44 8.93
N LEU A 260 25.68 19.73 9.30
CA LEU A 260 24.95 20.22 10.46
C LEU A 260 23.44 19.98 10.38
N ILE A 261 22.84 20.02 9.18
CA ILE A 261 21.39 19.94 9.00
C ILE A 261 20.91 18.59 8.42
N GLN A 262 21.82 17.70 8.04
CA GLN A 262 21.46 16.40 7.45
C GLN A 262 20.43 15.58 8.28
N PRO A 263 20.48 15.56 9.63
CA PRO A 263 19.49 14.84 10.43
C PRO A 263 18.08 15.42 10.35
N ILE A 264 17.95 16.75 10.27
CA ILE A 264 16.65 17.44 10.23
C ILE A 264 16.04 17.49 8.83
N VAL A 265 16.85 17.29 7.78
CA VAL A 265 16.43 17.39 6.39
C VAL A 265 15.28 16.43 6.05
N PRO A 266 15.38 15.10 6.24
CA PRO A 266 14.30 14.17 5.87
C PRO A 266 13.09 14.23 6.81
N ILE A 267 13.28 14.70 8.05
CA ILE A 267 12.23 14.72 9.08
C ILE A 267 11.39 16.01 9.00
N MET A 268 12.04 17.14 8.72
CA MET A 268 11.40 18.46 8.84
C MET A 268 11.51 19.25 7.53
N LEU A 269 12.71 19.42 6.99
CA LEU A 269 12.91 20.35 5.85
C LEU A 269 12.21 19.85 4.58
N ILE A 270 12.43 18.58 4.22
CA ILE A 270 11.84 17.99 3.02
C ILE A 270 10.31 17.95 3.14
N PRO A 271 9.71 17.40 4.22
CA PRO A 271 8.26 17.42 4.37
C PRO A 271 7.68 18.84 4.28
N LEU A 272 8.29 19.83 4.95
CA LEU A 272 7.84 21.22 4.92
C LEU A 272 7.87 21.81 3.50
N VAL A 273 9.03 21.74 2.83
CA VAL A 273 9.23 22.35 1.50
C VAL A 273 8.39 21.63 0.45
N SER A 274 8.35 20.31 0.47
CA SER A 274 7.53 19.55 -0.49
C SER A 274 6.04 19.80 -0.29
N THR A 275 5.55 19.88 0.96
CA THR A 275 4.14 20.20 1.23
C THR A 275 3.81 21.59 0.72
N LEU A 276 4.63 22.60 1.04
CA LEU A 276 4.42 23.96 0.57
C LEU A 276 4.36 24.03 -0.97
N LEU A 277 5.35 23.46 -1.65
CA LEU A 277 5.43 23.52 -3.10
C LEU A 277 4.30 22.75 -3.78
N ILE A 278 3.93 21.58 -3.26
CA ILE A 278 2.83 20.79 -3.82
C ILE A 278 1.49 21.45 -3.57
N SER A 279 1.22 21.98 -2.38
CA SER A 279 -0.02 22.72 -2.12
C SER A 279 -0.16 23.94 -3.03
N LEU A 280 0.92 24.72 -3.23
CA LEU A 280 0.91 25.84 -4.18
C LEU A 280 0.70 25.36 -5.62
N PHE A 281 1.36 24.28 -6.02
CA PHE A 281 1.20 23.71 -7.34
C PHE A 281 -0.25 23.24 -7.58
N VAL A 282 -0.86 22.56 -6.61
CA VAL A 282 -2.25 22.11 -6.70
C VAL A 282 -3.21 23.29 -6.81
N LEU A 283 -3.12 24.24 -5.88
CA LEU A 283 -4.07 25.37 -5.81
C LEU A 283 -3.97 26.30 -7.02
N TYR A 284 -2.76 26.58 -7.52
CA TYR A 284 -2.56 27.62 -8.53
C TYR A 284 -2.29 27.12 -9.94
N VAL A 285 -1.81 25.89 -10.11
CA VAL A 285 -1.41 25.37 -11.43
C VAL A 285 -2.36 24.27 -11.89
N VAL A 286 -2.68 23.32 -11.01
CA VAL A 286 -3.40 22.10 -11.38
C VAL A 286 -4.90 22.21 -11.17
N GLY A 287 -5.35 23.03 -10.21
CA GLY A 287 -6.75 23.04 -9.80
C GLY A 287 -7.72 23.36 -10.93
N ASN A 288 -7.49 24.47 -11.65
CA ASN A 288 -8.33 24.87 -12.78
C ASN A 288 -8.36 23.83 -13.94
N PRO A 289 -7.21 23.32 -14.44
CA PRO A 289 -7.22 22.27 -15.45
C PRO A 289 -7.94 20.99 -15.02
N MET A 290 -7.74 20.55 -13.76
CA MET A 290 -8.42 19.35 -13.27
C MET A 290 -9.93 19.57 -13.11
N ALA A 291 -10.33 20.70 -12.55
CA ALA A 291 -11.74 21.07 -12.40
C ALA A 291 -12.45 21.06 -13.75
N SER A 292 -11.84 21.68 -14.77
CA SER A 292 -12.38 21.70 -16.13
C SER A 292 -12.51 20.31 -16.73
N MET A 293 -11.51 19.44 -16.53
CA MET A 293 -11.54 18.06 -17.02
C MET A 293 -12.62 17.24 -16.32
N MET A 294 -12.77 17.40 -15.00
CA MET A 294 -13.79 16.70 -14.23
C MET A 294 -15.20 17.17 -14.56
N ASN A 295 -15.42 18.48 -14.69
CA ASN A 295 -16.70 19.02 -15.14
C ASN A 295 -17.05 18.50 -16.54
N PHE A 296 -16.08 18.45 -17.47
CA PHE A 296 -16.31 17.86 -18.79
C PHE A 296 -16.76 16.38 -18.73
N MET A 297 -16.15 15.58 -17.85
CA MET A 297 -16.55 14.19 -17.64
C MET A 297 -17.93 14.07 -16.98
N TYR A 298 -18.19 14.92 -15.98
CA TYR A 298 -19.46 14.99 -15.27
C TYR A 298 -20.60 15.37 -16.22
N ASP A 299 -20.45 16.48 -16.94
CA ASP A 299 -21.40 16.96 -17.94
C ASP A 299 -21.63 15.92 -19.03
N GLY A 300 -20.58 15.24 -19.47
CA GLY A 300 -20.67 14.16 -20.44
C GLY A 300 -21.53 12.99 -19.95
N LEU A 301 -21.32 12.55 -18.71
CA LEU A 301 -22.10 11.48 -18.09
C LEU A 301 -23.54 11.90 -17.82
N THR A 302 -23.76 13.12 -17.32
CA THR A 302 -25.09 13.68 -17.07
C THR A 302 -25.88 13.80 -18.38
N THR A 303 -25.25 14.32 -19.43
CA THR A 303 -25.85 14.40 -20.78
C THR A 303 -26.20 13.01 -21.30
N LEU A 304 -25.34 12.01 -21.10
CA LEU A 304 -25.61 10.64 -21.52
C LEU A 304 -26.83 10.05 -20.78
N ASN A 305 -26.91 10.30 -19.47
CA ASN A 305 -27.97 9.81 -18.61
C ASN A 305 -29.32 10.45 -18.93
N GLU A 306 -29.35 11.77 -19.12
CA GLU A 306 -30.57 12.52 -19.40
C GLU A 306 -31.12 12.26 -20.81
N ASN A 307 -30.24 12.05 -21.80
CA ASN A 307 -30.66 11.86 -23.19
C ASN A 307 -30.91 10.39 -23.59
N TYR A 308 -30.41 9.41 -22.82
CA TYR A 308 -30.54 8.00 -23.14
C TYR A 308 -31.00 7.17 -21.93
N ALA A 309 -32.27 6.74 -21.94
CA ALA A 309 -32.86 5.97 -20.84
C ALA A 309 -32.13 4.63 -20.53
N ALA A 310 -31.39 4.07 -21.48
CA ALA A 310 -30.60 2.84 -21.28
C ALA A 310 -29.20 3.09 -20.69
N ALA A 311 -28.73 4.34 -20.65
CA ALA A 311 -27.37 4.67 -20.22
C ALA A 311 -27.04 4.20 -18.79
N PRO A 312 -27.89 4.39 -17.76
CA PRO A 312 -27.62 3.88 -16.42
C PRO A 312 -27.39 2.37 -16.36
N VAL A 313 -28.15 1.60 -17.14
CA VAL A 313 -28.06 0.14 -17.16
C VAL A 313 -26.73 -0.29 -17.76
N ILE A 314 -26.33 0.32 -18.88
CA ILE A 314 -25.07 0.00 -19.55
C ILE A 314 -23.88 0.39 -18.67
N VAL A 315 -23.90 1.60 -18.10
CA VAL A 315 -22.84 2.07 -17.19
C VAL A 315 -22.74 1.14 -15.97
N GLY A 316 -23.86 0.75 -15.37
CA GLY A 316 -23.89 -0.20 -14.25
C GLY A 316 -23.31 -1.56 -14.61
N VAL A 317 -23.62 -2.11 -15.79
CA VAL A 317 -23.05 -3.39 -16.28
C VAL A 317 -21.54 -3.28 -16.46
N ILE A 318 -21.05 -2.18 -17.04
CA ILE A 318 -19.61 -1.96 -17.23
C ILE A 318 -18.91 -1.89 -15.88
N ILE A 319 -19.41 -1.08 -14.95
CA ILE A 319 -18.82 -0.95 -13.61
C ILE A 319 -18.81 -2.30 -12.88
N GLY A 320 -19.93 -3.04 -12.93
CA GLY A 320 -20.01 -4.38 -12.32
C GLY A 320 -19.05 -5.38 -12.95
N ALA A 321 -18.90 -5.36 -14.27
CA ALA A 321 -17.95 -6.23 -14.98
C ALA A 321 -16.49 -5.87 -14.63
N MET A 322 -16.16 -4.59 -14.48
CA MET A 322 -14.82 -4.16 -14.05
C MET A 322 -14.49 -4.66 -12.65
N ILE A 323 -15.44 -4.58 -11.70
CA ILE A 323 -15.23 -5.05 -10.32
C ILE A 323 -15.15 -6.59 -10.25
N GLY A 324 -15.95 -7.30 -11.05
CA GLY A 324 -16.01 -8.76 -11.01
C GLY A 324 -14.87 -9.49 -11.71
N ILE A 325 -14.06 -8.78 -12.50
CA ILE A 325 -12.93 -9.35 -13.29
C ILE A 325 -11.56 -8.90 -12.73
N ASP A 326 -11.54 -7.90 -11.85
CA ASP A 326 -10.33 -7.40 -11.14
C ASP A 326 -9.82 -8.38 -10.06
#